data_AF-A0AAV2SM37-F1
#
_entry.id   AF-A0AAV2SM37-F1
#
_cell.length_a   1.000
_cell.length_b   1.000
_cell.length_c   1.000
_cell.angle_alpha   90.00
_cell.angle_beta   90.00
_cell.angle_gamma   90.00
#
_symmetry.space_group_name_H-M   'P 1'
#
loop_
_entity.id
_entity.type
_entity.pdbx_description
1 polymer ?
#
loop_
_entity_poly.entity_id
_entity_poly.type
_entity_poly.pdbx_seq_one_letter_code
_entity_poly.pdbx_strand_id
1 'polypeptide(L)'
;MNTCIWETLPPEILFKIFQGVWAKDLVYSVSLVCKTWYGILQQPQFWMKQIKYLGISMTQTLRNDLIRYQIPGDICYFLKTLVFIAKGFIYKGISHNYEEEGRWQVCEGNLVITAAFLMLREPYKLILQLEKNRKIEKNLHLLLTIVKYSECLVDFNDKNGWRTCDPSDDLIMSLRDPNSKCRISDFKGCIRNVSLMPPDVTVLCLSISDDEQASSILPELNNLEYLNFITLHVPSGCISLKSFVTCLPEMKYWGGSRTRLFISHAKDDDAQWIVEVIHKLMPPSCGYSWLVFTSCQLTLSGWCKVLEGISSTEAIVGMLAVSPRCSVEPWGSEELFRKHLSTSATYPYSPYEPGVSCEDYTSVHIYDSDSDIFDW
;
A
#
# COMPACT_ATOMS: atom_id res chain seq x y z
N MET A 1 18.46 57.05 18.89
CA MET A 1 18.63 55.61 18.59
C MET A 1 18.54 55.47 17.07
N ASN A 2 19.60 55.00 16.40
CA ASN A 2 19.53 54.70 14.97
C ASN A 2 18.72 53.42 14.80
N THR A 3 17.41 53.56 14.55
CA THR A 3 16.61 52.44 14.08
C THR A 3 17.20 51.97 12.75
N CYS A 4 17.54 50.69 12.69
CA CYS A 4 18.12 50.08 11.52
C CYS A 4 17.13 50.27 10.35
N ILE A 5 17.54 50.93 9.25
CA ILE A 5 16.66 51.27 8.11
C ILE A 5 15.86 50.04 7.65
N TRP A 6 16.49 48.87 7.72
CA TRP A 6 15.92 47.57 7.39
C TRP A 6 14.68 47.18 8.23
N GLU A 7 14.57 47.64 9.48
CA GLU A 7 13.42 47.38 10.35
C GLU A 7 12.24 48.31 10.05
N THR A 8 12.48 49.40 9.33
CA THR A 8 11.47 50.39 8.94
C THR A 8 10.90 50.16 7.54
N LEU A 9 11.47 49.21 6.79
CA LEU A 9 11.00 48.89 5.45
C LEU A 9 9.63 48.19 5.49
N PRO A 10 8.70 48.55 4.58
CA PRO A 10 7.46 47.82 4.41
C PRO A 10 7.70 46.34 4.10
N PRO A 11 6.85 45.41 4.57
CA PRO A 11 6.95 43.98 4.27
C PRO A 11 7.08 43.68 2.78
N GLU A 12 6.41 44.45 1.91
CA GLU A 12 6.45 44.33 0.45
C GLU A 12 7.84 44.56 -0.14
N ILE A 13 8.62 45.46 0.45
CA ILE A 13 10.00 45.75 0.03
C ILE A 13 10.94 44.65 0.54
N LEU A 14 10.79 44.26 1.81
CA LEU A 14 11.53 43.12 2.38
C LEU A 14 11.29 41.84 1.58
N PHE A 15 10.05 41.61 1.12
CA PHE A 15 9.72 40.49 0.26
C PHE A 15 10.52 40.48 -1.04
N LYS A 16 10.63 41.62 -1.73
CA LYS A 16 11.42 41.72 -2.97
C LYS A 16 12.90 41.49 -2.73
N ILE A 17 13.44 41.98 -1.62
CA ILE A 17 14.84 41.74 -1.24
C ILE A 17 15.06 40.24 -1.01
N PHE A 18 14.17 39.59 -0.26
CA PHE A 18 14.26 38.17 0.05
C PHE A 18 14.06 37.25 -1.17
N GLN A 19 13.46 37.73 -2.27
CA GLN A 19 13.36 36.95 -3.53
C GLN A 19 14.72 36.62 -4.15
N GLY A 20 15.70 37.51 -4.00
CA GLY A 20 17.07 37.27 -4.48
C GLY A 20 17.89 36.32 -3.61
N VAL A 21 17.40 35.97 -2.41
CA VAL A 21 18.16 35.20 -1.42
C VAL A 21 17.89 33.70 -1.59
N TRP A 22 18.90 32.88 -1.32
CA TRP A 22 18.76 31.43 -1.36
C TRP A 22 17.85 30.95 -0.22
N ALA A 23 17.04 29.91 -0.47
CA ALA A 23 16.09 29.39 0.52
C ALA A 23 16.78 28.98 1.83
N LYS A 24 17.98 28.42 1.72
CA LYS A 24 18.86 28.08 2.83
C LYS A 24 19.15 29.29 3.71
N ASP A 25 19.61 30.38 3.11
CA ASP A 25 19.98 31.57 3.87
C ASP A 25 18.75 32.26 4.44
N LEU A 26 17.61 32.21 3.75
CA LEU A 26 16.33 32.69 4.29
C LEU A 26 15.97 31.96 5.58
N VAL A 27 16.01 30.62 5.57
CA VAL A 27 15.59 29.82 6.73
C VAL A 27 16.62 29.82 7.86
N TYR A 28 17.92 29.71 7.57
CA TYR A 28 18.93 29.54 8.61
C TYR A 28 19.57 30.84 9.09
N SER A 29 19.58 31.90 8.27
CA SER A 29 20.29 33.15 8.59
C SER A 29 19.31 34.31 8.75
N VAL A 30 18.49 34.59 7.74
CA VAL A 30 17.57 35.74 7.73
C VAL A 30 16.49 35.61 8.81
N SER A 31 16.03 34.38 9.09
CA SER A 31 15.03 34.12 10.14
C SER A 31 15.51 34.45 11.56
N LEU A 32 16.82 34.53 11.78
CA LEU A 32 17.42 34.79 13.10
C LEU A 32 17.69 36.28 13.35
N VAL A 33 17.58 37.13 12.32
CA VAL A 33 17.98 38.54 12.41
C VAL A 33 17.03 39.33 13.31
N CYS A 34 15.72 39.24 13.09
CA CYS A 34 14.74 39.91 13.94
C CYS A 34 13.35 39.25 13.86
N LYS A 35 12.48 39.56 14.83
CA LYS A 35 11.11 39.01 14.91
C LYS A 35 10.25 39.33 13.69
N THR A 36 10.41 40.52 13.12
CA THR A 36 9.68 40.94 11.92
C THR A 36 10.01 40.06 10.73
N TRP A 37 11.31 39.80 10.50
CA TRP A 37 11.77 38.96 9.39
C TRP A 37 11.36 37.51 9.59
N TYR A 38 11.51 37.00 10.82
CA TYR A 38 10.98 35.68 11.18
C TYR A 38 9.49 35.56 10.85
N GLY A 39 8.68 36.52 11.29
CA GLY A 39 7.24 36.55 11.04
C GLY A 39 6.89 36.53 9.55
N ILE A 40 7.62 37.29 8.73
CA ILE A 40 7.49 37.28 7.27
C ILE A 40 7.78 35.88 6.69
N LEU A 41 8.84 35.22 7.15
CA LEU A 41 9.24 33.89 6.65
C LEU A 41 8.35 32.74 7.15
N GLN A 42 7.50 32.97 8.14
CA GLN A 42 6.48 32.01 8.57
C GLN A 42 5.18 32.12 7.75
N GLN A 43 5.02 33.15 6.92
CA GLN A 43 3.82 33.32 6.11
C GLN A 43 3.85 32.42 4.86
N PRO A 44 2.85 31.54 4.63
CA PRO A 44 2.77 30.75 3.41
C PRO A 44 2.75 31.60 2.13
N GLN A 45 2.15 32.80 2.19
CA GLN A 45 2.06 33.71 1.05
C GLN A 45 3.45 34.14 0.54
N PHE A 46 4.45 34.21 1.42
CA PHE A 46 5.83 34.49 1.03
C PHE A 46 6.37 33.41 0.09
N TRP A 47 6.32 32.15 0.54
CA TRP A 47 6.87 31.02 -0.18
C TRP A 47 6.10 30.75 -1.47
N MET A 48 4.78 30.97 -1.47
CA MET A 48 3.98 30.94 -2.71
C MET A 48 4.47 31.95 -3.76
N LYS A 49 4.87 33.16 -3.35
CA LYS A 49 5.47 34.15 -4.26
C LYS A 49 6.85 33.71 -4.76
N GLN A 50 7.64 33.04 -3.92
CA GLN A 50 8.95 32.47 -4.32
C GLN A 50 8.78 31.37 -5.35
N ILE A 51 7.83 30.45 -5.14
CA ILE A 51 7.50 29.37 -6.08
C ILE A 51 7.09 29.96 -7.44
N LYS A 52 6.25 30.99 -7.44
CA LYS A 52 5.88 31.71 -8.67
C LYS A 52 7.08 32.36 -9.36
N TYR A 53 8.00 32.96 -8.58
CA TYR A 53 9.22 33.57 -9.11
C TYR A 53 10.16 32.52 -9.74
N LEU A 54 10.19 31.31 -9.19
CA LEU A 54 10.93 30.17 -9.75
C LEU A 54 10.27 29.55 -10.99
N GLY A 55 9.13 30.08 -11.45
CA GLY A 55 8.42 29.56 -12.62
C GLY A 55 7.64 28.26 -12.37
N ILE A 56 7.55 27.81 -11.11
CA ILE A 56 6.78 26.62 -10.76
C ILE A 56 5.29 26.97 -10.83
N SER A 57 4.57 26.31 -11.71
CA SER A 57 3.13 26.50 -11.89
C SER A 57 2.35 25.74 -10.80
N MET A 58 1.34 26.40 -10.25
CA MET A 58 0.40 25.78 -9.31
C MET A 58 -0.99 26.25 -9.68
N THR A 59 -1.89 25.30 -9.98
CA THR A 59 -3.27 25.63 -10.34
C THR A 59 -3.98 26.32 -9.18
N GLN A 60 -4.98 27.16 -9.47
CA GLN A 60 -5.73 27.83 -8.41
C GLN A 60 -6.50 26.83 -7.54
N THR A 61 -6.96 25.72 -8.12
CA THR A 61 -7.64 24.64 -7.40
C THR A 61 -6.69 23.96 -6.40
N LEU A 62 -5.51 23.53 -6.86
CA LEU A 62 -4.50 22.94 -5.98
C LEU A 62 -4.10 23.90 -4.86
N ARG A 63 -3.90 25.18 -5.18
CA ARG A 63 -3.63 26.21 -4.17
C ARG A 63 -4.73 26.29 -3.12
N ASN A 64 -5.99 26.30 -3.54
CA ASN A 64 -7.13 26.39 -2.62
C ASN A 64 -7.22 25.13 -1.73
N ASP A 65 -6.99 23.94 -2.28
CA ASP A 65 -7.00 22.69 -1.53
C ASP A 65 -5.88 22.67 -0.49
N LEU A 66 -4.65 23.04 -0.87
CA LEU A 66 -3.53 23.15 0.07
C LEU A 66 -3.82 24.11 1.24
N ILE A 67 -4.51 25.24 0.96
CA ILE A 67 -4.87 26.22 1.99
C ILE A 67 -6.00 25.71 2.89
N ARG A 68 -6.97 24.98 2.35
CA ARG A 68 -8.14 24.47 3.10
C ARG A 68 -7.79 23.34 4.06
N TYR A 69 -6.80 22.51 3.72
CA TYR A 69 -6.58 21.23 4.41
C TYR A 69 -5.55 21.25 5.54
N GLN A 70 -4.89 22.38 5.86
CA GLN A 70 -3.73 22.32 6.76
C GLN A 70 -3.68 23.32 7.91
N ILE A 71 -2.97 22.86 8.95
CA ILE A 71 -2.33 23.66 9.97
C ILE A 71 -1.30 24.57 9.26
N PRO A 72 -1.35 25.90 9.43
CA PRO A 72 -0.50 26.83 8.69
C PRO A 72 1.02 26.54 8.74
N GLY A 73 1.48 25.87 9.80
CA GLY A 73 2.88 25.46 9.96
C GLY A 73 3.34 24.40 8.94
N ASP A 74 2.49 23.42 8.63
CA ASP A 74 2.82 22.31 7.74
C ASP A 74 2.91 22.80 6.28
N ILE A 75 2.03 23.72 5.88
CA ILE A 75 2.07 24.31 4.53
C ILE A 75 3.38 25.08 4.38
N CYS A 76 3.71 25.89 5.38
CA CYS A 76 4.92 26.70 5.35
C CYS A 76 6.18 25.81 5.26
N TYR A 77 6.21 24.69 6.00
CA TYR A 77 7.28 23.71 5.92
C TYR A 77 7.38 23.06 4.53
N PHE A 78 6.26 22.66 3.94
CA PHE A 78 6.21 22.12 2.57
C PHE A 78 6.72 23.12 1.53
N LEU A 79 6.20 24.36 1.53
CA LEU A 79 6.57 25.36 0.54
C LEU A 79 8.05 25.77 0.66
N LYS A 80 8.59 25.80 1.89
CA LYS A 80 10.04 25.93 2.12
C LYS A 80 10.76 24.79 1.40
N THR A 81 10.42 23.55 1.73
CA THR A 81 11.03 22.34 1.16
C THR A 81 11.03 22.35 -0.37
N LEU A 82 9.92 22.72 -0.99
CA LEU A 82 9.79 22.87 -2.43
C LEU A 82 10.78 23.88 -3.02
N VAL A 83 10.86 25.08 -2.45
CA VAL A 83 11.80 26.12 -2.91
C VAL A 83 13.26 25.69 -2.70
N PHE A 84 13.56 24.96 -1.61
CA PHE A 84 14.88 24.39 -1.38
C PHE A 84 15.30 23.42 -2.48
N ILE A 85 14.43 22.45 -2.82
CA ILE A 85 14.70 21.46 -3.85
C ILE A 85 14.83 22.13 -5.22
N ALA A 86 13.90 23.03 -5.56
CA ALA A 86 13.88 23.73 -6.84
C ALA A 86 15.13 24.58 -7.11
N LYS A 87 15.77 25.12 -6.06
CA LYS A 87 17.04 25.85 -6.18
C LYS A 87 18.29 24.94 -6.21
N GLY A 88 18.12 23.64 -6.49
CA GLY A 88 19.22 22.71 -6.73
C GLY A 88 19.78 22.06 -5.46
N PHE A 89 19.08 22.13 -4.32
CA PHE A 89 19.48 21.37 -3.14
C PHE A 89 18.96 19.93 -3.26
N ILE A 90 19.79 19.05 -3.82
CA ILE A 90 19.47 17.63 -3.93
C ILE A 90 19.58 17.00 -2.54
N TYR A 91 18.46 16.53 -2.02
CA TYR A 91 18.47 15.69 -0.83
C TYR A 91 19.10 14.34 -1.22
N LYS A 92 20.34 14.09 -0.77
CA LYS A 92 21.10 12.87 -1.09
C LYS A 92 20.39 11.55 -0.73
N GLY A 93 19.36 11.59 0.13
CA GLY A 93 18.55 10.42 0.49
C GLY A 93 17.48 10.02 -0.52
N ILE A 94 17.33 10.75 -1.63
CA ILE A 94 16.25 10.54 -2.63
C ILE A 94 16.82 9.98 -3.93
N SER A 95 18.12 10.11 -4.21
CA SER A 95 18.67 9.69 -5.50
C SER A 95 18.62 8.17 -5.74
N HIS A 96 18.47 7.33 -4.72
CA HIS A 96 18.51 5.88 -4.91
C HIS A 96 17.15 5.20 -5.12
N ASN A 97 16.03 5.86 -4.80
CA ASN A 97 14.67 5.25 -4.91
C ASN A 97 13.82 5.83 -6.05
N TYR A 98 14.37 6.77 -6.84
CA TYR A 98 13.60 7.62 -7.77
C TYR A 98 14.16 7.56 -9.22
N GLU A 99 15.12 6.67 -9.48
CA GLU A 99 15.92 6.67 -10.72
C GLU A 99 15.62 5.51 -11.68
N GLU A 100 14.87 4.48 -11.29
CA GLU A 100 14.46 3.43 -12.25
C GLU A 100 13.21 3.88 -13.04
N GLU A 101 13.45 4.34 -14.27
CA GLU A 101 12.43 4.48 -15.33
C GLU A 101 11.20 5.34 -14.99
N GLY A 102 11.33 6.28 -14.05
CA GLY A 102 10.20 7.12 -13.63
C GLY A 102 9.20 6.43 -12.70
N ARG A 103 9.64 5.38 -11.99
CA ARG A 103 8.93 4.74 -10.89
C ARG A 103 9.47 5.25 -9.55
N TRP A 104 8.59 5.76 -8.70
CA TRP A 104 8.97 6.36 -7.42
C TRP A 104 8.36 5.58 -6.27
N GLN A 105 9.21 5.03 -5.39
CA GLN A 105 8.73 4.39 -4.16
C GLN A 105 8.76 5.37 -2.99
N VAL A 106 7.62 5.47 -2.31
CA VAL A 106 7.38 6.41 -1.22
C VAL A 106 7.17 5.65 0.07
N CYS A 107 8.05 5.89 1.03
CA CYS A 107 7.92 5.43 2.41
C CYS A 107 7.51 6.61 3.31
N GLU A 108 6.78 6.31 4.39
CA GLU A 108 6.17 7.28 5.33
C GLU A 108 7.12 8.35 5.90
N GLY A 109 8.43 8.09 5.96
CA GLY A 109 9.42 9.07 6.44
C GLY A 109 9.66 10.28 5.53
N ASN A 110 9.25 10.23 4.26
CA ASN A 110 9.64 11.22 3.24
C ASN A 110 8.46 11.95 2.58
N LEU A 111 7.25 11.89 3.14
CA LEU A 111 6.01 12.35 2.49
C LEU A 111 6.06 13.82 2.01
N VAL A 112 6.53 14.76 2.84
CA VAL A 112 6.62 16.20 2.47
C VAL A 112 7.61 16.42 1.34
N ILE A 113 8.72 15.71 1.40
CA ILE A 113 9.78 15.78 0.41
C ILE A 113 9.28 15.22 -0.92
N THR A 114 8.66 14.03 -0.91
CA THR A 114 8.04 13.44 -2.10
C THR A 114 6.99 14.36 -2.69
N ALA A 115 6.10 14.94 -1.88
CA ALA A 115 5.11 15.90 -2.34
C ALA A 115 5.78 17.10 -3.04
N ALA A 116 6.91 17.59 -2.52
CA ALA A 116 7.65 18.69 -3.13
C ALA A 116 8.30 18.27 -4.45
N PHE A 117 8.83 17.04 -4.55
CA PHE A 117 9.35 16.52 -5.82
C PHE A 117 8.25 16.35 -6.86
N LEU A 118 7.07 15.85 -6.49
CA LEU A 118 5.93 15.70 -7.39
C LEU A 118 5.49 17.03 -8.03
N MET A 119 5.64 18.14 -7.30
CA MET A 119 5.39 19.49 -7.82
C MET A 119 6.42 19.97 -8.85
N LEU A 120 7.60 19.34 -8.90
CA LEU A 120 8.69 19.72 -9.80
C LEU A 120 8.82 18.74 -10.97
N ARG A 121 8.48 17.47 -10.75
CA ARG A 121 8.62 16.39 -11.71
C ARG A 121 7.55 15.34 -11.43
N GLU A 122 6.89 14.90 -12.49
CA GLU A 122 5.89 13.85 -12.40
C GLU A 122 6.52 12.48 -12.75
N PRO A 123 6.40 11.47 -11.88
CA PRO A 123 6.72 10.10 -12.24
C PRO A 123 5.64 9.52 -13.14
N TYR A 124 6.00 8.52 -13.94
CA TYR A 124 4.99 7.69 -14.60
C TYR A 124 4.23 6.84 -13.57
N LYS A 125 4.93 6.34 -12.54
CA LYS A 125 4.36 5.46 -11.51
C LYS A 125 4.84 5.82 -10.11
N LEU A 126 3.92 5.87 -9.15
CA LEU A 126 4.16 6.15 -7.75
C LEU A 126 3.71 4.94 -6.90
N ILE A 127 4.63 4.35 -6.16
CA ILE A 127 4.35 3.25 -5.24
C ILE A 127 4.28 3.84 -3.83
N LEU A 128 3.09 3.97 -3.28
CA LEU A 128 2.85 4.52 -1.95
C LEU A 128 2.70 3.37 -0.94
N GLN A 129 3.69 3.21 -0.07
CA GLN A 129 3.74 2.14 0.91
C GLN A 129 3.56 2.69 2.33
N LEU A 130 2.46 2.32 2.97
CA LEU A 130 2.11 2.69 4.33
C LEU A 130 2.27 1.46 5.24
N GLU A 131 3.30 1.48 6.08
CA GLU A 131 3.62 0.40 7.01
C GLU A 131 3.12 0.66 8.43
N LYS A 132 2.94 1.94 8.79
CA LYS A 132 2.48 2.40 10.08
C LYS A 132 1.02 2.82 10.02
N ASN A 133 0.48 3.15 11.18
CA ASN A 133 -0.87 3.66 11.28
C ASN A 133 -0.99 5.03 10.60
N ARG A 134 -1.65 5.05 9.44
CA ARG A 134 -1.92 6.24 8.63
C ARG A 134 -2.56 7.40 9.40
N LYS A 135 -3.33 7.14 10.46
CA LYS A 135 -3.95 8.18 11.31
C LYS A 135 -2.90 9.00 12.09
N ILE A 136 -1.69 8.48 12.21
CA ILE A 136 -0.56 9.12 12.90
C ILE A 136 0.40 9.76 11.90
N GLU A 137 0.34 9.38 10.61
CA GLU A 137 1.24 9.86 9.57
C GLU A 137 0.94 11.31 9.18
N LYS A 138 1.66 12.21 9.87
CA LYS A 138 1.64 13.64 9.59
C LYS A 138 2.05 13.87 8.15
N ASN A 139 1.26 14.66 7.42
CA ASN A 139 1.47 15.03 6.01
C ASN A 139 1.08 13.98 4.96
N LEU A 140 0.49 12.83 5.31
CA LEU A 140 -0.06 11.92 4.28
C LEU A 140 -1.10 12.63 3.40
N HIS A 141 -2.02 13.38 4.02
CA HIS A 141 -3.00 14.18 3.29
C HIS A 141 -2.38 15.22 2.36
N LEU A 142 -1.25 15.83 2.74
CA LEU A 142 -0.51 16.74 1.85
C LEU A 142 -0.04 16.00 0.60
N LEU A 143 0.59 14.83 0.78
CA LEU A 143 1.04 14.02 -0.34
C LEU A 143 -0.14 13.63 -1.25
N LEU A 144 -1.22 13.09 -0.68
CA LEU A 144 -2.41 12.68 -1.46
C LEU A 144 -3.04 13.87 -2.20
N THR A 145 -3.05 15.05 -1.57
CA THR A 145 -3.52 16.28 -2.22
C THR A 145 -2.67 16.61 -3.43
N ILE A 146 -1.34 16.50 -3.36
CA ILE A 146 -0.47 16.74 -4.52
C ILE A 146 -0.65 15.65 -5.58
N VAL A 147 -0.63 14.37 -5.17
CA VAL A 147 -0.75 13.20 -6.07
C VAL A 147 -2.03 13.28 -6.90
N LYS A 148 -3.14 13.70 -6.31
CA LYS A 148 -4.41 13.96 -7.02
C LYS A 148 -4.23 14.83 -8.26
N TYR A 149 -3.30 15.78 -8.26
CA TYR A 149 -3.07 16.69 -9.40
C TYR A 149 -1.94 16.26 -10.33
N SER A 150 -1.30 15.12 -10.08
CA SER A 150 -0.21 14.57 -10.90
C SER A 150 -0.74 13.50 -11.87
N GLU A 151 -0.29 13.55 -13.13
CA GLU A 151 -0.66 12.57 -14.17
C GLU A 151 0.19 11.30 -14.05
N CYS A 152 -0.03 10.53 -12.97
CA CYS A 152 0.72 9.31 -12.66
C CYS A 152 -0.17 8.12 -12.30
N LEU A 153 0.36 6.91 -12.48
CA LEU A 153 -0.21 5.68 -11.92
C LEU A 153 0.20 5.54 -10.45
N VAL A 154 -0.73 5.11 -9.61
CA VAL A 154 -0.51 4.93 -8.18
C VAL A 154 -0.73 3.47 -7.80
N ASP A 155 0.33 2.83 -7.30
CA ASP A 155 0.20 1.59 -6.55
C ASP A 155 0.07 1.94 -5.08
N PHE A 156 -1.09 1.64 -4.52
CA PHE A 156 -1.41 1.98 -3.14
C PHE A 156 -1.26 0.74 -2.26
N ASN A 157 -0.34 0.76 -1.31
CA ASN A 157 -0.04 -0.37 -0.43
C ASN A 157 -0.14 0.04 1.04
N ASP A 158 -1.33 -0.09 1.62
CA ASP A 158 -1.60 0.09 3.03
C ASP A 158 -1.42 -1.23 3.78
N LYS A 159 -0.15 -1.59 4.02
CA LYS A 159 0.22 -2.80 4.78
C LYS A 159 -0.36 -2.76 6.20
N ASN A 160 -0.42 -1.59 6.83
CA ASN A 160 -1.01 -1.47 8.16
C ASN A 160 -2.52 -1.75 8.12
N GLY A 161 -3.26 -1.12 7.21
CA GLY A 161 -4.69 -1.35 7.00
C GLY A 161 -4.99 -2.80 6.65
N TRP A 162 -4.15 -3.45 5.84
CA TRP A 162 -4.26 -4.86 5.53
C TRP A 162 -4.03 -5.77 6.77
N ARG A 163 -3.09 -5.43 7.66
CA ARG A 163 -2.81 -6.21 8.88
C ARG A 163 -3.82 -5.97 10.00
N THR A 164 -4.23 -4.72 10.19
CA THR A 164 -5.09 -4.27 11.31
C THR A 164 -6.56 -4.20 10.93
N CYS A 165 -6.87 -4.42 9.65
CA CYS A 165 -8.20 -4.33 9.08
C CYS A 165 -8.84 -2.93 9.19
N ASP A 166 -8.05 -1.87 9.37
CA ASP A 166 -8.56 -0.49 9.40
C ASP A 166 -8.87 0.00 7.96
N PRO A 167 -10.13 0.28 7.58
CA PRO A 167 -10.51 0.53 6.19
C PRO A 167 -9.95 1.81 5.58
N SER A 168 -9.24 1.69 4.46
CA SER A 168 -8.54 2.72 3.69
C SER A 168 -9.46 3.50 2.73
N ASP A 169 -10.78 3.45 2.93
CA ASP A 169 -11.79 4.06 2.06
C ASP A 169 -11.53 5.57 1.84
N ASP A 170 -11.12 6.28 2.89
CA ASP A 170 -10.82 7.71 2.87
C ASP A 170 -9.67 8.06 1.90
N LEU A 171 -8.68 7.17 1.82
CA LEU A 171 -7.51 7.34 0.96
C LEU A 171 -7.88 7.15 -0.50
N ILE A 172 -8.66 6.11 -0.80
CA ILE A 172 -9.16 5.83 -2.15
C ILE A 172 -10.04 6.99 -2.61
N MET A 173 -10.96 7.44 -1.76
CA MET A 173 -11.85 8.57 -2.06
C MET A 173 -11.08 9.85 -2.34
N SER A 174 -9.98 10.11 -1.63
CA SER A 174 -9.11 11.27 -1.91
C SER A 174 -8.50 11.21 -3.31
N LEU A 175 -8.11 10.02 -3.78
CA LEU A 175 -7.45 9.83 -5.07
C LEU A 175 -8.44 9.65 -6.23
N ARG A 176 -9.70 9.30 -5.94
CA ARG A 176 -10.81 9.16 -6.92
C ARG A 176 -11.67 10.42 -7.09
N ASP A 177 -11.27 11.54 -6.50
CA ASP A 177 -11.99 12.80 -6.70
C ASP A 177 -12.18 13.10 -8.21
N PRO A 178 -13.32 13.65 -8.66
CA PRO A 178 -13.56 13.91 -10.08
C PRO A 178 -12.52 14.82 -10.76
N ASN A 179 -11.80 15.63 -9.98
CA ASN A 179 -10.72 16.48 -10.47
C ASN A 179 -9.33 15.83 -10.35
N SER A 180 -9.29 14.59 -9.89
CA SER A 180 -8.07 13.80 -9.80
C SER A 180 -7.59 13.46 -11.21
N LYS A 181 -6.28 13.61 -11.40
CA LYS A 181 -5.55 13.26 -12.61
C LYS A 181 -4.80 11.96 -12.47
N CYS A 182 -4.49 11.53 -11.24
CA CYS A 182 -3.83 10.26 -11.01
C CYS A 182 -4.82 9.10 -11.18
N ARG A 183 -4.29 7.90 -11.45
CA ARG A 183 -5.09 6.67 -11.53
C ARG A 183 -4.51 5.63 -10.61
N ILE A 184 -5.36 4.94 -9.87
CA ILE A 184 -4.92 3.82 -9.03
C ILE A 184 -4.83 2.59 -9.92
N SER A 185 -3.62 2.04 -10.09
CA SER A 185 -3.37 0.82 -10.86
C SER A 185 -3.47 -0.42 -9.99
N ASP A 186 -2.92 -0.35 -8.77
CA ASP A 186 -2.87 -1.47 -7.84
C ASP A 186 -3.31 -1.01 -6.45
N PHE A 187 -4.03 -1.86 -5.73
CA PHE A 187 -4.46 -1.59 -4.36
C PHE A 187 -4.17 -2.79 -3.45
N LYS A 188 -3.50 -2.54 -2.32
CA LYS A 188 -3.31 -3.48 -1.23
C LYS A 188 -3.74 -2.80 0.07
N GLY A 189 -4.73 -3.35 0.78
CA GLY A 189 -5.27 -2.70 1.98
C GLY A 189 -6.54 -3.36 2.51
N CYS A 190 -7.30 -2.60 3.29
CA CYS A 190 -8.64 -2.96 3.76
C CYS A 190 -9.64 -1.94 3.23
N ILE A 191 -10.82 -2.34 2.77
CA ILE A 191 -11.89 -1.44 2.31
C ILE A 191 -13.24 -1.91 2.81
N ARG A 192 -14.23 -1.04 2.95
CA ARG A 192 -15.59 -1.53 3.28
C ARG A 192 -16.39 -1.94 2.06
N ASN A 193 -16.13 -1.34 0.92
CA ASN A 193 -16.96 -1.50 -0.27
C ASN A 193 -16.11 -1.50 -1.56
N VAL A 194 -16.29 -2.53 -2.39
CA VAL A 194 -15.54 -2.72 -3.64
C VAL A 194 -15.92 -1.73 -4.72
N SER A 195 -17.13 -1.17 -4.72
CA SER A 195 -17.53 -0.07 -5.62
C SER A 195 -16.63 1.18 -5.51
N LEU A 196 -15.85 1.28 -4.43
CA LEU A 196 -14.80 2.29 -4.27
C LEU A 196 -13.58 2.04 -5.16
N MET A 197 -13.41 0.87 -5.76
CA MET A 197 -12.30 0.60 -6.67
C MET A 197 -12.54 1.24 -8.05
N PRO A 198 -11.57 2.01 -8.58
CA PRO A 198 -11.66 2.50 -9.94
C PRO A 198 -11.45 1.35 -10.94
N PRO A 199 -11.97 1.49 -12.17
CA PRO A 199 -11.88 0.44 -13.20
C PRO A 199 -10.44 0.19 -13.68
N ASP A 200 -9.52 1.11 -13.41
CA ASP A 200 -8.10 0.97 -13.76
C ASP A 200 -7.34 0.01 -12.81
N VAL A 201 -7.97 -0.46 -11.72
CA VAL A 201 -7.32 -1.38 -10.77
C VAL A 201 -7.18 -2.75 -11.38
N THR A 202 -5.93 -3.18 -11.55
CA THR A 202 -5.59 -4.50 -12.09
C THR A 202 -5.15 -5.48 -11.00
N VAL A 203 -4.60 -5.01 -9.90
CA VAL A 203 -4.17 -5.84 -8.76
C VAL A 203 -4.92 -5.41 -7.51
N LEU A 204 -5.62 -6.35 -6.87
CA LEU A 204 -6.43 -6.08 -5.68
C LEU A 204 -6.07 -7.06 -4.56
N CYS A 205 -5.42 -6.57 -3.51
CA CYS A 205 -5.13 -7.34 -2.29
C CYS A 205 -5.96 -6.78 -1.12
N LEU A 206 -6.96 -7.53 -0.68
CA LEU A 206 -7.91 -7.10 0.36
C LEU A 206 -7.76 -7.91 1.62
N SER A 207 -7.80 -7.23 2.76
CA SER A 207 -8.07 -7.86 4.05
C SER A 207 -9.55 -7.73 4.38
N ILE A 208 -10.18 -8.85 4.74
CA ILE A 208 -11.59 -8.96 5.11
C ILE A 208 -11.65 -9.43 6.57
N SER A 209 -12.34 -8.66 7.40
CA SER A 209 -12.16 -8.67 8.85
C SER A 209 -13.43 -8.88 9.67
N ASP A 210 -14.59 -8.77 9.01
CA ASP A 210 -15.88 -9.03 9.62
C ASP A 210 -16.92 -9.44 8.57
N ASP A 211 -18.08 -9.87 9.06
CA ASP A 211 -19.22 -10.33 8.26
C ASP A 211 -19.86 -9.25 7.40
N GLU A 212 -19.90 -8.00 7.89
CA GLU A 212 -20.48 -6.86 7.19
C GLU A 212 -19.64 -6.56 5.94
N GLN A 213 -18.33 -6.50 6.12
CA GLN A 213 -17.35 -6.30 5.07
C GLN A 213 -17.38 -7.46 4.06
N ALA A 214 -17.38 -8.71 4.52
CA ALA A 214 -17.44 -9.88 3.64
C ALA A 214 -18.70 -9.85 2.76
N SER A 215 -19.85 -9.54 3.37
CA SER A 215 -21.14 -9.47 2.68
C SER A 215 -21.21 -8.33 1.66
N SER A 216 -20.47 -7.23 1.88
CA SER A 216 -20.40 -6.11 0.93
C SER A 216 -19.39 -6.35 -0.19
N ILE A 217 -18.25 -6.97 0.10
CA ILE A 217 -17.13 -7.11 -0.86
C ILE A 217 -17.36 -8.28 -1.79
N LEU A 218 -17.59 -9.49 -1.24
CA LEU A 218 -17.51 -10.72 -2.00
C LEU A 218 -18.48 -10.78 -3.20
N PRO A 219 -19.75 -10.34 -3.08
CA PRO A 219 -20.67 -10.36 -4.22
C PRO A 219 -20.27 -9.37 -5.33
N GLU A 220 -19.64 -8.25 -4.96
CA GLU A 220 -19.27 -7.19 -5.90
C GLU A 220 -17.98 -7.48 -6.66
N LEU A 221 -17.12 -8.38 -6.16
CA LEU A 221 -15.90 -8.79 -6.87
C LEU A 221 -16.19 -9.32 -8.27
N ASN A 222 -17.36 -9.93 -8.48
CA ASN A 222 -17.83 -10.41 -9.79
C ASN A 222 -17.97 -9.28 -10.83
N ASN A 223 -18.14 -8.03 -10.38
CA ASN A 223 -18.33 -6.87 -11.26
C ASN A 223 -16.99 -6.25 -11.70
N LEU A 224 -15.86 -6.69 -11.14
CA LEU A 224 -14.53 -6.20 -11.49
C LEU A 224 -13.95 -6.97 -12.69
N GLU A 225 -14.53 -6.77 -13.88
CA GLU A 225 -14.14 -7.50 -15.10
C GLU A 225 -12.68 -7.25 -15.55
N TYR A 226 -12.06 -6.16 -15.08
CA TYR A 226 -10.70 -5.73 -15.45
C TYR A 226 -9.60 -6.23 -14.50
N LEU A 227 -9.97 -6.97 -13.46
CA LEU A 227 -9.02 -7.39 -12.44
C LEU A 227 -8.12 -8.51 -12.97
N ASN A 228 -6.81 -8.28 -12.91
CA ASN A 228 -5.80 -9.24 -13.33
C ASN A 228 -5.38 -10.18 -12.21
N PHE A 229 -5.48 -9.72 -10.95
CA PHE A 229 -5.01 -10.46 -9.79
C PHE A 229 -5.81 -10.09 -8.56
N ILE A 230 -6.22 -11.10 -7.80
CA ILE A 230 -6.87 -10.91 -6.50
C ILE A 230 -6.16 -11.69 -5.41
N THR A 231 -5.95 -11.03 -4.28
CA THR A 231 -5.53 -11.67 -3.04
C THR A 231 -6.53 -11.31 -1.95
N LEU A 232 -7.09 -12.32 -1.30
CA LEU A 232 -7.92 -12.13 -0.12
C LEU A 232 -7.16 -12.57 1.11
N HIS A 233 -7.18 -11.76 2.15
CA HIS A 233 -6.66 -12.07 3.47
C HIS A 233 -7.82 -12.13 4.45
N VAL A 234 -7.92 -13.26 5.13
CA VAL A 234 -9.02 -13.58 6.02
C VAL A 234 -8.44 -14.06 7.35
N PRO A 235 -8.46 -13.22 8.40
CA PRO A 235 -8.11 -13.65 9.74
C PRO A 235 -9.11 -14.68 10.26
N SER A 236 -8.60 -15.63 11.04
CA SER A 236 -9.42 -16.70 11.60
C SER A 236 -10.38 -16.19 12.67
N GLY A 237 -11.61 -16.74 12.66
CA GLY A 237 -12.66 -16.36 13.59
C GLY A 237 -13.32 -14.99 13.34
N CYS A 238 -12.86 -14.24 12.34
CA CYS A 238 -13.39 -12.91 12.01
C CYS A 238 -14.69 -12.94 11.20
N ILE A 239 -14.90 -13.99 10.40
CA ILE A 239 -16.02 -14.07 9.47
C ILE A 239 -16.79 -15.37 9.74
N SER A 240 -18.09 -15.26 9.92
CA SER A 240 -19.00 -16.39 10.02
C SER A 240 -19.16 -17.07 8.66
N LEU A 241 -19.31 -18.39 8.70
CA LEU A 241 -19.49 -19.22 7.52
C LEU A 241 -20.73 -18.82 6.70
N LYS A 242 -21.71 -18.16 7.31
CA LYS A 242 -22.93 -17.69 6.64
C LYS A 242 -22.66 -16.52 5.68
N SER A 243 -21.63 -15.72 5.93
CA SER A 243 -21.29 -14.55 5.12
C SER A 243 -20.60 -14.92 3.80
N PHE A 244 -20.02 -16.11 3.73
CA PHE A 244 -19.48 -16.68 2.51
C PHE A 244 -20.59 -17.39 1.71
N VAL A 245 -21.49 -16.60 1.10
CA VAL A 245 -22.58 -17.13 0.27
C VAL A 245 -22.16 -17.32 -1.19
N THR A 246 -21.11 -16.61 -1.62
CA THR A 246 -20.66 -16.58 -3.02
C THR A 246 -19.25 -17.13 -3.16
N CYS A 247 -19.08 -18.05 -4.11
CA CYS A 247 -17.78 -18.36 -4.69
C CYS A 247 -17.17 -17.09 -5.28
N LEU A 248 -15.84 -17.00 -5.27
CA LEU A 248 -15.16 -15.98 -6.04
C LEU A 248 -15.49 -16.14 -7.53
N PRO A 249 -15.58 -15.03 -8.29
CA PRO A 249 -15.85 -15.07 -9.72
C PRO A 249 -14.90 -16.02 -10.44
N GLU A 250 -15.44 -16.87 -11.30
CA GLU A 250 -14.64 -17.43 -12.39
C GLU A 250 -14.22 -16.26 -13.29
N MET A 251 -12.94 -15.90 -13.26
CA MET A 251 -12.43 -14.82 -14.09
C MET A 251 -12.27 -15.34 -15.52
N LYS A 252 -13.17 -14.89 -16.41
CA LYS A 252 -13.43 -15.39 -17.79
C LYS A 252 -12.22 -15.52 -18.75
N TYR A 253 -11.06 -14.98 -18.42
CA TYR A 253 -9.90 -14.86 -19.33
C TYR A 253 -8.57 -15.35 -18.72
N TRP A 254 -8.52 -16.41 -17.89
CA TRP A 254 -7.30 -16.65 -17.09
C TRP A 254 -6.97 -18.12 -16.85
N GLY A 255 -5.78 -18.57 -17.28
CA GLY A 255 -5.22 -19.87 -16.91
C GLY A 255 -4.74 -19.89 -15.45
N GLY A 256 -5.46 -20.60 -14.58
CA GLY A 256 -5.03 -21.34 -13.38
C GLY A 256 -4.33 -20.65 -12.18
N SER A 257 -3.78 -19.43 -12.28
CA SER A 257 -2.67 -19.03 -11.36
C SER A 257 -2.76 -17.66 -10.65
N ARG A 258 -3.90 -16.95 -10.62
CA ARG A 258 -3.95 -15.54 -10.18
C ARG A 258 -4.91 -15.16 -9.03
N THR A 259 -5.49 -16.14 -8.34
CA THR A 259 -6.29 -15.91 -7.11
C THR A 259 -5.55 -16.46 -5.90
N ARG A 260 -5.22 -15.61 -4.93
CA ARG A 260 -4.55 -16.04 -3.70
C ARG A 260 -5.47 -15.86 -2.49
N LEU A 261 -5.44 -16.84 -1.58
CA LEU A 261 -6.12 -16.75 -0.29
C LEU A 261 -5.07 -16.83 0.82
N PHE A 262 -5.07 -15.84 1.69
CA PHE A 262 -4.23 -15.75 2.86
C PHE A 262 -5.11 -15.95 4.10
N ILE A 263 -4.82 -16.97 4.90
CA ILE A 263 -5.47 -17.18 6.18
C ILE A 263 -4.48 -16.84 7.28
N SER A 264 -4.93 -16.14 8.32
CA SER A 264 -4.05 -15.75 9.42
C SER A 264 -4.64 -15.96 10.79
N HIS A 265 -3.78 -16.02 11.82
CA HIS A 265 -4.18 -16.14 13.23
C HIS A 265 -5.01 -17.38 13.58
N ALA A 266 -5.03 -18.39 12.70
CA ALA A 266 -5.76 -19.63 12.93
C ALA A 266 -5.07 -20.54 13.95
N LYS A 267 -5.86 -21.28 14.71
CA LYS A 267 -5.45 -22.29 15.70
C LYS A 267 -6.05 -23.65 15.33
N ASP A 268 -5.68 -24.70 16.06
CA ASP A 268 -6.18 -26.06 15.81
C ASP A 268 -7.71 -26.18 15.79
N ASP A 269 -8.39 -25.41 16.66
CA ASP A 269 -9.85 -25.39 16.74
C ASP A 269 -10.51 -24.75 15.51
N ASP A 270 -9.74 -23.94 14.75
CA ASP A 270 -10.21 -23.28 13.54
C ASP A 270 -10.06 -24.16 12.30
N ALA A 271 -9.44 -25.35 12.40
CA ALA A 271 -9.17 -26.21 11.25
C ALA A 271 -10.41 -26.51 10.40
N GLN A 272 -11.55 -26.79 11.04
CA GLN A 272 -12.81 -27.03 10.32
C GLN A 272 -13.33 -25.75 9.64
N TRP A 273 -13.25 -24.62 10.34
CA TRP A 273 -13.63 -23.33 9.78
C TRP A 273 -12.77 -22.96 8.56
N ILE A 274 -11.46 -23.21 8.61
CA ILE A 274 -10.53 -23.01 7.48
C ILE A 274 -10.98 -23.78 6.25
N VAL A 275 -11.24 -25.09 6.42
CA VAL A 275 -11.67 -25.98 5.33
C VAL A 275 -12.95 -25.45 4.70
N GLU A 276 -13.92 -25.04 5.51
CA GLU A 276 -15.19 -24.53 5.00
C GLU A 276 -15.06 -23.18 4.30
N VAL A 277 -14.22 -22.26 4.80
CA VAL A 277 -13.90 -20.99 4.14
C VAL A 277 -13.27 -21.23 2.78
N ILE A 278 -12.30 -22.14 2.72
CA ILE A 278 -11.60 -22.54 1.49
C ILE A 278 -12.61 -23.07 0.46
N HIS A 279 -13.46 -24.02 0.85
CA HIS A 279 -14.48 -24.58 -0.05
C HIS A 279 -15.54 -23.57 -0.51
N LYS A 280 -15.88 -22.58 0.32
CA LYS A 280 -16.88 -21.56 -0.01
C LYS A 280 -16.34 -20.47 -0.92
N LEU A 281 -15.09 -20.04 -0.73
CA LEU A 281 -14.47 -18.99 -1.54
C LEU A 281 -13.99 -19.52 -2.89
N MET A 282 -13.54 -20.77 -2.93
CA MET A 282 -12.85 -21.34 -4.09
C MET A 282 -13.45 -22.72 -4.37
N PRO A 283 -14.34 -22.83 -5.37
CA PRO A 283 -14.95 -24.11 -5.70
C PRO A 283 -13.91 -25.10 -6.23
N PRO A 284 -14.05 -26.41 -5.93
CA PRO A 284 -13.10 -27.47 -6.29
C PRO A 284 -12.70 -27.53 -7.77
N SER A 285 -13.61 -27.14 -8.65
CA SER A 285 -13.47 -27.24 -10.09
C SER A 285 -12.57 -26.19 -10.73
N CYS A 286 -12.15 -25.15 -9.99
CA CYS A 286 -11.44 -24.01 -10.57
C CYS A 286 -9.93 -24.01 -10.31
N GLY A 287 -9.44 -24.94 -9.47
CA GLY A 287 -8.05 -24.97 -9.00
C GLY A 287 -7.69 -23.78 -8.11
N TYR A 288 -6.76 -23.98 -7.18
CA TYR A 288 -6.18 -22.91 -6.39
C TYR A 288 -4.86 -22.53 -6.99
N SER A 289 -4.71 -21.24 -7.22
CA SER A 289 -3.41 -20.71 -7.56
C SER A 289 -2.50 -20.84 -6.36
N TRP A 290 -2.81 -20.20 -5.22
CA TRP A 290 -1.92 -20.14 -4.05
C TRP A 290 -2.75 -19.94 -2.76
N LEU A 291 -2.79 -20.96 -1.88
CA LEU A 291 -3.29 -20.84 -0.51
C LEU A 291 -2.12 -20.58 0.43
N VAL A 292 -2.16 -19.50 1.21
CA VAL A 292 -1.08 -19.10 2.12
C VAL A 292 -1.61 -18.98 3.55
N PHE A 293 -0.85 -19.53 4.49
CA PHE A 293 -1.14 -19.35 5.92
C PHE A 293 -0.04 -18.50 6.56
N THR A 294 -0.42 -17.45 7.29
CA THR A 294 0.52 -16.52 7.93
C THR A 294 0.15 -16.27 9.39
N SER A 295 1.11 -16.25 10.30
CA SER A 295 0.85 -16.01 11.73
C SER A 295 -0.16 -17.00 12.36
N CYS A 296 -0.27 -18.21 11.82
CA CYS A 296 -1.12 -19.28 12.35
C CYS A 296 -0.39 -20.10 13.43
N GLN A 297 -1.13 -20.59 14.42
CA GLN A 297 -0.68 -21.42 15.53
C GLN A 297 -1.29 -22.83 15.42
N LEU A 298 -1.18 -23.43 14.22
CA LEU A 298 -1.62 -24.80 13.96
C LEU A 298 -0.51 -25.79 14.35
N THR A 299 -0.86 -26.78 15.16
CA THR A 299 -0.02 -27.95 15.40
C THR A 299 -0.08 -28.90 14.21
N LEU A 300 0.75 -29.96 14.21
CA LEU A 300 0.69 -31.00 13.19
C LEU A 300 -0.73 -31.60 13.06
N SER A 301 -1.44 -31.79 14.18
CA SER A 301 -2.81 -32.32 14.15
C SER A 301 -3.79 -31.35 13.48
N GLY A 302 -3.68 -30.06 13.76
CA GLY A 302 -4.46 -29.02 13.07
C GLY A 302 -4.20 -29.02 11.57
N TRP A 303 -2.92 -29.11 11.16
CA TRP A 303 -2.54 -29.19 9.74
C TRP A 303 -3.07 -30.43 9.03
N CYS A 304 -2.98 -31.61 9.66
CA CYS A 304 -3.56 -32.83 9.10
C CYS A 304 -5.06 -32.67 8.83
N LYS A 305 -5.83 -32.13 9.79
CA LYS A 305 -7.26 -31.87 9.60
C LYS A 305 -7.55 -30.92 8.44
N VAL A 306 -6.76 -29.84 8.31
CA VAL A 306 -6.91 -28.89 7.19
C VAL A 306 -6.62 -29.58 5.86
N LEU A 307 -5.49 -30.28 5.75
CA LEU A 307 -5.08 -30.93 4.51
C LEU A 307 -6.01 -32.08 4.09
N GLU A 308 -6.44 -32.91 5.04
CA GLU A 308 -7.46 -33.94 4.81
C GLU A 308 -8.79 -33.30 4.37
N GLY A 309 -9.17 -32.18 4.99
CA GLY A 309 -10.40 -31.48 4.66
C GLY A 309 -10.40 -30.85 3.27
N ILE A 310 -9.25 -30.41 2.76
CA ILE A 310 -9.12 -29.77 1.43
C ILE A 310 -8.58 -30.73 0.37
N SER A 311 -8.39 -32.02 0.67
CA SER A 311 -7.77 -32.97 -0.26
C SER A 311 -8.58 -33.21 -1.54
N SER A 312 -9.88 -32.88 -1.54
CA SER A 312 -10.76 -32.93 -2.71
C SER A 312 -10.61 -31.74 -3.66
N THR A 313 -9.64 -30.87 -3.40
CA THR A 313 -9.59 -29.53 -3.99
C THR A 313 -8.23 -29.31 -4.64
N GLU A 314 -8.21 -28.96 -5.93
CA GLU A 314 -6.99 -28.88 -6.75
C GLU A 314 -6.10 -27.69 -6.36
N ALA A 315 -5.38 -27.77 -5.23
CA ALA A 315 -4.73 -26.59 -4.62
C ALA A 315 -3.19 -26.63 -4.60
N ILE A 316 -2.52 -25.58 -5.06
CA ILE A 316 -1.15 -25.32 -4.60
C ILE A 316 -1.22 -24.65 -3.23
N VAL A 317 -0.72 -25.34 -2.22
CA VAL A 317 -0.73 -24.91 -0.82
C VAL A 317 0.67 -24.43 -0.43
N GLY A 318 0.83 -23.12 -0.29
CA GLY A 318 2.00 -22.50 0.32
C GLY A 318 1.85 -22.43 1.84
N MET A 319 2.70 -23.13 2.58
CA MET A 319 2.76 -23.02 4.03
C MET A 319 3.90 -22.09 4.43
N LEU A 320 3.56 -20.91 4.92
CA LEU A 320 4.50 -19.95 5.47
C LEU A 320 4.45 -20.03 7.00
N ALA A 321 5.33 -20.86 7.56
CA ALA A 321 5.43 -21.03 9.00
C ALA A 321 6.13 -19.81 9.62
N VAL A 322 5.38 -18.73 9.88
CA VAL A 322 5.86 -17.63 10.72
C VAL A 322 5.80 -18.11 12.16
N SER A 323 6.90 -18.68 12.67
CA SER A 323 7.01 -18.96 14.10
C SER A 323 7.89 -17.92 14.78
N PRO A 324 7.34 -17.07 15.67
CA PRO A 324 8.20 -16.17 16.43
C PRO A 324 9.03 -16.89 17.50
N ARG A 325 8.66 -18.12 17.95
CA ARG A 325 9.32 -18.84 19.08
C ARG A 325 9.08 -20.35 19.17
N CYS A 326 8.54 -21.02 18.17
CA CYS A 326 8.63 -22.48 18.14
C CYS A 326 9.97 -22.81 17.50
N SER A 327 10.91 -23.25 18.32
CA SER A 327 11.91 -24.21 17.89
C SER A 327 11.16 -25.40 17.29
N VAL A 328 10.80 -25.30 16.01
CA VAL A 328 10.60 -26.49 15.20
C VAL A 328 12.02 -27.05 15.14
N GLU A 329 12.29 -28.06 15.96
CA GLU A 329 13.47 -28.89 15.75
C GLU A 329 13.48 -29.22 14.26
N PRO A 330 14.51 -28.79 13.53
CA PRO A 330 14.61 -29.18 12.16
C PRO A 330 14.84 -30.70 12.25
N TRP A 331 14.05 -31.44 11.48
CA TRP A 331 14.24 -32.85 11.07
C TRP A 331 13.19 -33.80 11.68
N GLY A 332 12.23 -34.18 10.83
CA GLY A 332 11.20 -35.19 11.11
C GLY A 332 9.84 -34.84 10.49
N SER A 333 9.54 -33.54 10.34
CA SER A 333 8.23 -33.06 9.85
C SER A 333 8.05 -33.24 8.35
N GLU A 334 9.04 -32.92 7.51
CA GLU A 334 8.89 -32.99 6.05
C GLU A 334 8.64 -34.43 5.56
N GLU A 335 9.26 -35.42 6.18
CA GLU A 335 9.10 -36.84 5.82
C GLU A 335 7.76 -37.40 6.30
N LEU A 336 7.27 -37.01 7.50
CA LEU A 336 5.93 -37.35 7.99
C LEU A 336 4.82 -36.68 7.17
N PHE A 337 5.04 -35.42 6.76
CA PHE A 337 4.15 -34.66 5.89
C PHE A 337 4.07 -35.28 4.49
N ARG A 338 5.24 -35.60 3.90
CA ARG A 338 5.34 -36.33 2.63
C ARG A 338 4.69 -37.71 2.72
N LYS A 339 4.82 -38.41 3.85
CA LYS A 339 4.25 -39.76 4.03
C LYS A 339 2.71 -39.74 4.06
N HIS A 340 2.10 -38.73 4.70
CA HIS A 340 0.63 -38.54 4.65
C HIS A 340 0.12 -38.08 3.29
N LEU A 341 0.90 -37.30 2.53
CA LEU A 341 0.53 -36.88 1.17
C LEU A 341 0.75 -38.00 0.13
N SER A 342 1.78 -38.84 0.30
CA SER A 342 2.12 -39.95 -0.62
C SER A 342 1.13 -41.11 -0.61
N THR A 343 0.27 -41.20 0.41
CA THR A 343 -0.85 -42.15 0.45
C THR A 343 -2.08 -41.67 -0.32
N SER A 344 -2.09 -40.41 -0.77
CA SER A 344 -3.28 -39.74 -1.34
C SER A 344 -3.08 -39.19 -2.76
N ALA A 345 -1.85 -38.99 -3.22
CA ALA A 345 -1.54 -38.63 -4.61
C ALA A 345 -0.08 -38.94 -4.97
N THR A 346 0.15 -39.42 -6.20
CA THR A 346 1.48 -39.61 -6.79
C THR A 346 2.10 -38.29 -7.22
N TYR A 347 3.32 -38.00 -6.77
CA TYR A 347 4.07 -36.78 -7.11
C TYR A 347 5.34 -37.12 -7.92
N PRO A 348 5.59 -36.47 -9.06
CA PRO A 348 6.94 -36.25 -9.55
C PRO A 348 7.46 -34.87 -9.10
N TYR A 349 8.68 -34.86 -8.59
CA TYR A 349 9.43 -33.63 -8.31
C TYR A 349 9.95 -33.05 -9.63
N SER A 350 9.63 -31.79 -9.95
CA SER A 350 10.27 -31.06 -11.05
C SER A 350 10.89 -29.77 -10.53
N PRO A 351 12.23 -29.66 -10.50
CA PRO A 351 12.89 -28.38 -10.32
C PRO A 351 12.89 -27.67 -11.68
N TYR A 352 12.08 -26.63 -11.82
CA TYR A 352 12.11 -25.67 -12.94
C TYR A 352 12.08 -26.26 -14.37
N GLU A 353 10.89 -26.39 -14.95
CA GLU A 353 10.72 -26.23 -16.41
C GLU A 353 9.40 -25.51 -16.75
N PRO A 354 9.41 -24.52 -17.65
CA PRO A 354 8.19 -23.89 -18.14
C PRO A 354 7.61 -24.73 -19.30
N GLY A 355 6.46 -25.36 -19.04
CA GLY A 355 5.65 -26.00 -20.06
C GLY A 355 5.27 -27.44 -19.71
N VAL A 356 4.29 -27.62 -18.82
CA VAL A 356 3.61 -28.91 -18.64
C VAL A 356 2.11 -28.67 -18.46
N SER A 357 1.32 -29.48 -19.15
CA SER A 357 -0.15 -29.48 -19.22
C SER A 357 -0.80 -29.81 -17.86
N CYS A 358 -2.01 -29.27 -17.65
CA CYS A 358 -2.89 -29.59 -16.52
C CYS A 358 -3.11 -31.11 -16.39
N GLU A 359 -2.51 -31.70 -15.36
CA GLU A 359 -3.02 -32.87 -14.67
C GLU A 359 -2.96 -32.54 -13.16
N ASP A 360 -3.86 -33.14 -12.38
CA ASP A 360 -4.20 -32.77 -11.01
C ASP A 360 -2.99 -32.80 -10.06
N TYR A 361 -2.52 -31.63 -9.61
CA TYR A 361 -1.47 -31.53 -8.58
C TYR A 361 -1.96 -30.65 -7.42
N THR A 362 -2.11 -31.25 -6.24
CA THR A 362 -1.88 -30.50 -4.99
C THR A 362 -0.37 -30.41 -4.82
N SER A 363 0.22 -29.28 -4.44
CA SER A 363 1.65 -29.25 -4.03
C SER A 363 1.82 -28.40 -2.79
N VAL A 364 2.56 -28.92 -1.81
CA VAL A 364 2.85 -28.20 -0.56
C VAL A 364 4.26 -27.63 -0.60
N HIS A 365 4.39 -26.31 -0.53
CA HIS A 365 5.69 -25.63 -0.43
C HIS A 365 5.81 -24.97 0.94
N ILE A 366 6.87 -25.31 1.71
CA ILE A 366 7.17 -24.66 2.99
C ILE A 366 8.26 -23.60 2.74
N TYR A 367 7.96 -22.34 3.08
CA TYR A 367 8.91 -21.23 2.94
C TYR A 367 9.36 -20.74 4.31
N ASP A 368 10.65 -20.42 4.44
CA ASP A 368 11.26 -19.87 5.66
C ASP A 368 11.07 -18.33 5.72
N SER A 369 10.94 -17.80 6.94
CA SER A 369 10.32 -16.50 7.24
C SER A 369 11.15 -15.24 6.95
N ASP A 370 12.32 -15.38 6.31
CA ASP A 370 13.25 -14.26 6.09
C ASP A 370 13.14 -13.62 4.69
N SER A 371 12.16 -14.01 3.88
CA SER A 371 11.88 -13.32 2.61
C SER A 371 10.73 -12.33 2.77
N ASP A 372 11.00 -11.06 2.46
CA ASP A 372 9.97 -10.04 2.25
C ASP A 372 9.06 -10.49 1.10
N ILE A 373 8.01 -11.24 1.43
CA ILE A 373 6.94 -11.70 0.51
C ILE A 373 6.22 -10.52 -0.16
N PHE A 374 6.51 -9.29 0.30
CA PHE A 374 5.93 -8.06 -0.22
C PHE A 374 6.70 -7.44 -1.41
N ASP A 375 7.86 -7.98 -1.80
CA ASP A 375 8.68 -7.47 -2.91
C ASP A 375 8.43 -8.19 -4.27
N TRP A 376 7.28 -8.86 -4.44
CA TRP A 376 6.92 -9.59 -5.67
C TRP A 376 5.73 -8.98 -6.42
#